data_AF-A0A536DTW4-F1
#
_entry.id   AF-A0A536DTW4-F1
#
_cell.length_a   1.000
_cell.length_b   1.000
_cell.length_c   1.000
_cell.angle_alpha   90.00
_cell.angle_beta   90.00
_cell.angle_gamma   90.00
#
_symmetry.space_group_name_H-M   'P 1'
#
loop_
_entity.id
_entity.type
_entity.pdbx_description
1 polymer ?
#
loop_
_entity_poly.entity_id
_entity_poly.type
_entity_poly.pdbx_seq_one_letter_code
_entity_poly.pdbx_strand_id
1 'polypeptide(L)' 'RYRSREEVEQWTARDPLVRYRGWLKEYNVADERKLDGLHEQAAREVDEATEEAENAPTPKPESALTHVFVED' A
#
# COMPACT_ATOMS: atom_id res chain seq x y z
N ARG A 1 23.04 -2.78 5.58
CA ARG A 1 22.57 -1.40 5.89
C ARG A 1 23.34 -0.46 4.97
N TYR A 2 22.83 -0.23 3.75
CA TYR A 2 23.63 0.28 2.62
C TYR A 2 23.36 1.74 2.24
N ARG A 3 22.40 2.39 2.92
CA ARG A 3 22.04 3.79 2.70
C ARG A 3 22.16 4.53 4.03
N SER A 4 22.58 5.79 3.99
CA SER A 4 22.66 6.61 5.19
C SER A 4 21.26 7.00 5.66
N ARG A 5 21.14 7.37 6.94
CA ARG A 5 19.86 7.89 7.46
C ARG A 5 19.52 9.23 6.81
N GLU A 6 20.52 10.08 6.57
CA GLU A 6 20.30 11.37 5.92
C GLU A 6 19.74 11.22 4.50
N GLU A 7 20.20 10.22 3.73
CA GLU A 7 19.68 9.95 2.39
C GLU A 7 18.18 9.59 2.45
N VAL A 8 17.80 8.71 3.37
CA VAL A 8 16.39 8.30 3.55
C VAL A 8 15.54 9.50 3.93
N GLU A 9 15.98 10.31 4.89
CA GLU A 9 15.25 11.51 5.31
C GLU A 9 15.08 12.53 4.17
N GLN A 10 16.12 12.74 3.36
CA GLN A 10 16.05 13.61 2.18
C GLN A 10 14.99 13.14 1.18
N TRP A 11 14.86 11.83 0.97
CA TRP A 11 13.87 11.27 0.06
C TRP A 11 12.47 11.25 0.67
N THR A 12 12.33 10.99 1.97
CA THR A 12 11.04 11.09 2.68
C THR A 12 10.48 12.51 2.61
N ALA A 13 11.33 13.53 2.73
CA ALA A 13 10.90 14.93 2.56
C ALA A 13 10.39 15.25 1.13
N ARG A 14 10.65 14.37 0.15
CA ARG A 14 10.20 14.49 -1.25
C ARG A 14 9.05 13.55 -1.57
N ASP A 15 8.36 13.02 -0.57
CA ASP A 15 7.23 12.10 -0.76
C ASP A 15 6.22 12.66 -1.78
N PRO A 16 5.98 11.95 -2.91
CA PRO A 16 5.05 12.39 -3.93
C PRO A 16 3.60 12.51 -3.41
N LEU A 17 3.20 11.70 -2.43
CA LEU A 17 1.85 11.76 -1.85
C LEU A 17 1.66 13.04 -1.06
N VAL A 18 2.62 13.43 -0.23
CA VAL A 18 2.57 14.68 0.54
C VAL A 18 2.53 15.88 -0.41
N ARG A 19 3.37 15.87 -1.45
CA ARG A 19 3.42 16.92 -2.46
C ARG A 19 2.10 17.06 -3.22
N TYR A 20 1.55 15.93 -3.69
CA TYR A 20 0.32 15.93 -4.46
C TYR A 20 -0.90 16.30 -3.60
N ARG A 21 -0.92 15.86 -2.33
CA ARG A 21 -1.92 16.29 -1.35
C ARG A 21 -1.92 17.81 -1.17
N GLY A 22 -0.74 18.41 -1.06
CA GLY A 22 -0.59 19.87 -1.00
C GLY A 22 -1.16 20.56 -2.24
N TRP A 23 -0.82 20.06 -3.43
CA TRP A 23 -1.33 20.57 -4.70
C TRP A 23 -2.86 20.49 -4.80
N LEU A 24 -3.45 19.35 -4.44
CA LEU A 24 -4.92 19.18 -4.47
C LEU A 24 -5.64 20.20 -3.58
N LYS A 25 -5.06 20.53 -2.42
CA LYS A 25 -5.60 21.56 -1.52
C LYS A 25 -5.41 22.96 -2.07
N GLU A 26 -4.21 23.28 -2.56
CA GLU A 26 -3.88 24.60 -3.12
C GLU A 26 -4.81 24.99 -4.27
N TYR A 27 -5.14 24.02 -5.13
CA TYR A 27 -6.03 24.22 -6.28
C TYR A 27 -7.51 23.92 -5.98
N ASN A 28 -7.89 23.78 -4.70
CA ASN A 28 -9.26 23.51 -4.24
C ASN A 28 -9.93 22.29 -4.90
N VAL A 29 -9.15 21.28 -5.29
CA VAL A 29 -9.64 20.02 -5.88
C VAL A 29 -10.19 19.09 -4.79
N ALA A 30 -9.60 19.11 -3.61
CA ALA A 30 -10.04 18.37 -2.44
C ALA A 30 -9.69 19.11 -1.14
N ASP A 31 -10.54 18.97 -0.13
CA ASP A 31 -10.26 19.47 1.22
C ASP A 31 -9.57 18.40 2.08
N GLU A 32 -9.10 18.82 3.26
CA GLU A 32 -8.45 17.95 4.24
C GLU A 32 -9.32 16.73 4.57
N ARG A 33 -10.61 16.97 4.85
CA ARG A 33 -11.57 15.95 5.28
C ARG A 33 -11.76 14.85 4.23
N LYS A 34 -11.86 15.23 2.95
CA LYS A 34 -11.98 14.27 1.84
C LYS A 34 -10.72 13.44 1.70
N LEU A 35 -9.55 14.06 1.82
CA LEU A 35 -8.27 13.37 1.70
C LEU A 35 -8.04 12.40 2.86
N ASP A 36 -8.41 12.78 4.08
CA ASP A 36 -8.31 11.94 5.25
C ASP A 36 -9.30 10.77 5.17
N GLY A 37 -10.54 11.01 4.73
CA GLY A 37 -11.52 9.96 4.52
C GLY A 37 -11.08 8.91 3.48
N LEU A 38 -10.39 9.33 2.42
CA LEU A 38 -9.79 8.41 1.44
C LEU A 38 -8.65 7.57 2.07
N HIS A 39 -7.82 8.19 2.91
CA HIS A 39 -6.75 7.48 3.59
C HIS A 39 -7.29 6.43 4.55
N GLU A 40 -8.31 6.78 5.35
CA GLU A 40 -8.98 5.85 6.25
C GLU A 40 -9.67 4.70 5.49
N GLN A 41 -10.27 4.99 4.34
CA GLN A 41 -10.85 3.94 3.51
C GLN A 41 -9.78 2.96 3.01
N ALA A 42 -8.67 3.46 2.48
CA ALA A 42 -7.58 2.62 2.02
C ALA A 42 -6.97 1.79 3.17
N ALA A 43 -6.84 2.36 4.37
CA ALA A 43 -6.39 1.64 5.55
C ALA A 43 -7.34 0.49 5.90
N ARG A 44 -8.65 0.73 5.92
CA ARG A 44 -9.64 -0.33 6.17
C ARG A 44 -9.59 -1.45 5.13
N GLU A 45 -9.47 -1.11 3.84
CA GLU A 45 -9.37 -2.11 2.77
C GLU A 45 -8.13 -3.01 2.95
N VAL A 46 -6.99 -2.43 3.38
CA VAL A 46 -5.77 -3.19 3.66
C VAL A 46 -5.92 -4.06 4.91
N ASP A 47 -6.53 -3.55 5.96
CA ASP A 47 -6.77 -4.30 7.19
C ASP A 47 -7.68 -5.51 6.92
N GLU A 48 -8.79 -5.29 6.21
CA GLU A 48 -9.73 -6.35 5.81
C GLU A 48 -9.06 -7.42 4.94
N ALA A 49 -8.26 -7.00 3.93
CA ALA A 49 -7.53 -7.93 3.07
C ALA A 49 -6.44 -8.72 3.85
N THR A 50 -5.84 -8.09 4.85
CA THR A 50 -4.86 -8.76 5.73
C THR A 50 -5.56 -9.80 6.59
N GLU A 51 -6.68 -9.46 7.21
CA GLU A 51 -7.47 -10.39 8.02
C GLU A 51 -7.99 -11.57 7.19
N GLU A 52 -8.44 -11.34 5.95
CA GLU A 52 -8.81 -12.41 5.03
C GLU A 52 -7.64 -13.35 4.73
N ALA A 53 -6.46 -12.78 4.42
CA ALA A 53 -5.27 -13.56 4.10
C ALA A 53 -4.76 -14.39 5.30
N GLU A 54 -4.84 -13.84 6.52
CA GLU A 54 -4.43 -14.55 7.75
C GLU A 54 -5.41 -15.66 8.13
N ASN A 55 -6.70 -15.46 7.88
CA ASN A 55 -7.74 -16.46 8.13
C ASN A 55 -7.86 -17.51 7.01
N ALA A 56 -7.21 -17.30 5.87
CA ALA A 56 -7.24 -18.24 4.77
C ALA A 56 -6.66 -19.60 5.19
N PRO A 57 -7.26 -20.72 4.78
CA PRO A 57 -6.74 -22.04 5.09
C PRO A 57 -5.35 -22.21 4.47
N THR A 58 -4.49 -22.95 5.16
CA THR A 58 -3.18 -23.29 4.62
C THR A 58 -3.34 -24.05 3.28
N PRO A 59 -2.45 -23.78 2.30
CA PRO A 59 -2.49 -24.50 1.05
C PRO A 59 -2.27 -26.00 1.31
N LYS A 60 -2.96 -26.83 0.53
CA LYS A 60 -2.78 -28.28 0.60
C LYS A 60 -1.35 -28.64 0.15
N PRO A 61 -0.66 -29.61 0.77
CA PRO A 61 0.70 -29.98 0.38
C PRO A 61 0.86 -30.29 -1.12
N GLU A 62 -0.17 -30.87 -1.74
CA GLU A 62 -0.17 -31.25 -3.16
C GLU A 62 -0.13 -30.02 -4.09
N SER A 63 -0.60 -28.84 -3.63
CA SER A 63 -0.54 -27.61 -4.43
C SER A 63 0.88 -27.14 -4.71
N ALA A 64 1.88 -27.66 -3.98
CA ALA A 64 3.29 -27.40 -4.26
C ALA A 64 3.76 -27.98 -5.61
N LEU A 65 3.02 -28.94 -6.19
CA LEU A 65 3.32 -29.53 -7.50
C LEU A 65 2.59 -28.82 -8.65
N THR A 66 1.64 -27.93 -8.34
CA THR A 66 0.88 -27.17 -9.32
C THR A 66 1.77 -26.08 -9.94
N HIS A 67 1.55 -25.75 -11.22
CA HIS A 67 2.30 -24.73 -11.99
C HIS A 67 3.78 -25.04 -12.28
N VAL A 68 4.22 -26.28 -12.10
CA VAL A 68 5.57 -26.72 -12.51
C VAL A 68 5.69 -26.81 -14.04
N PHE A 69 4.63 -27.24 -14.71
CA PHE A 69 4.47 -27.21 -16.16
C PHE A 69 3.20 -26.43 -16.51
N VAL A 70 3.17 -25.84 -17.70
CA VAL A 70 1.92 -25.29 -18.26
C VAL A 70 1.09 -26.46 -18.80
N GLU A 71 -0.20 -26.51 -18.50
CA GLU A 71 -1.13 -27.45 -19.14
C GLU A 71 -1.42 -26.94 -20.57
N ASP A 72 -1.43 -27.83 -21.56
CA ASP A 72 -1.75 -27.51 -22.97
C ASP A 72 -3.21 -27.03 -23.13
#